data_AF-A0A2D7VQ52-F1
#
_entry.id   AF-A0A2D7VQ52-F1
#
_cell.length_a   1.000
_cell.length_b   1.000
_cell.length_c   1.000
_cell.angle_alpha   90.00
_cell.angle_beta   90.00
_cell.angle_gamma   90.00
#
_symmetry.space_group_name_H-M   'P 1'
#
loop_
_entity.id
_entity.type
_entity.pdbx_description
1 polymer ?
#
loop_
_entity_poly.entity_id
_entity_poly.type
_entity_poly.pdbx_seq_one_letter_code
_entity_poly.pdbx_strand_id
1 'polypeptide(L)' 'MSGWFSKKSRLEKLQKKYVALMRKSYRVALDDAKESDRVQEKAQEIYDEIRHLTLLRADK' A
#
# COMPACT_ATOMS: atom_id res chain seq x y z
N MET A 1 -32.10 -2.09 -7.80
CA MET A 1 -31.28 -1.80 -6.60
C MET A 1 -29.81 -1.81 -6.99
N SER A 2 -29.41 -0.85 -7.81
CA SER A 2 -28.13 -0.84 -8.52
C SER A 2 -27.46 0.50 -8.25
N GLY A 3 -26.32 0.54 -7.58
CA GLY A 3 -25.61 1.82 -7.39
C GLY A 3 -24.40 1.85 -6.45
N TRP A 4 -24.15 0.81 -5.65
CA TRP A 4 -23.09 0.88 -4.61
C TRP A 4 -21.76 0.19 -4.98
N PHE A 5 -21.50 -0.01 -6.27
CA PHE A 5 -20.12 -0.22 -6.73
C PHE A 5 -19.41 1.14 -6.74
N SER A 6 -19.20 1.73 -5.57
CA SER A 6 -18.36 2.92 -5.46
C SER A 6 -16.95 2.53 -5.95
N LYS A 7 -16.42 3.28 -6.91
CA LYS A 7 -15.04 3.07 -7.37
C LYS A 7 -14.16 3.17 -6.13
N LYS A 8 -13.35 2.14 -5.85
CA LYS A 8 -12.39 2.14 -4.73
C LYS A 8 -11.68 3.48 -4.68
N SER A 9 -11.69 4.11 -3.52
CA SER A 9 -11.01 5.37 -3.30
C SER A 9 -9.51 5.21 -3.57
N ARG A 10 -8.83 6.31 -3.92
CA ARG A 10 -7.37 6.31 -4.12
C ARG A 10 -6.66 5.72 -2.90
N LEU A 11 -7.12 6.06 -1.69
CA LEU A 11 -6.59 5.54 -0.43
C LEU A 11 -6.69 4.01 -0.34
N GLU A 12 -7.86 3.44 -0.63
CA GLU A 12 -8.06 1.98 -0.59
C GLU A 12 -7.21 1.25 -1.64
N LYS A 13 -6.98 1.87 -2.80
CA LYS A 13 -6.09 1.30 -3.84
C LYS A 13 -4.64 1.27 -3.35
N LEU A 14 -4.17 2.35 -2.73
CA LEU A 14 -2.83 2.44 -2.16
C LEU A 14 -2.65 1.46 -1.00
N GLN A 15 -3.60 1.37 -0.07
CA GLN A 15 -3.57 0.39 1.03
C GLN A 15 -3.48 -1.04 0.52
N LYS A 16 -4.25 -1.40 -0.51
CA LYS A 16 -4.18 -2.74 -1.12
C LYS A 16 -2.82 -3.00 -1.76
N LYS A 17 -2.26 -2.01 -2.44
CA LYS A 17 -0.93 -2.12 -3.07
C LYS A 17 0.17 -2.27 -2.01
N TYR A 18 0.12 -1.49 -0.94
CA TYR A 18 1.03 -1.61 0.21
C TYR A 18 1.01 -3.03 0.79
N VAL A 19 -0.17 -3.54 1.14
CA VAL A 19 -0.31 -4.89 1.71
C VAL A 19 0.20 -5.96 0.75
N ALA A 20 -0.06 -5.82 -0.55
CA ALA A 20 0.43 -6.77 -1.55
C ALA A 20 1.97 -6.80 -1.63
N LEU A 21 2.61 -5.62 -1.58
CA LEU A 21 4.07 -5.52 -1.59
C LEU A 21 4.69 -6.06 -0.29
N MET A 22 4.14 -5.70 0.88
CA MET A 22 4.64 -6.24 2.16
C MET A 22 4.50 -7.77 2.25
N ARG A 23 3.40 -8.33 1.74
CA ARG A 23 3.26 -9.80 1.66
C ARG A 23 4.29 -10.42 0.72
N LYS A 24 4.64 -9.72 -0.37
CA LYS A 24 5.67 -10.18 -1.29
C LYS A 24 7.06 -10.08 -0.65
N SER A 25 7.40 -9.00 0.03
CA SER A 25 8.71 -8.86 0.69
C SER A 25 8.91 -9.99 1.72
N TYR A 26 7.91 -10.26 2.57
CA TYR A 26 8.02 -11.35 3.55
C TYR A 26 8.16 -12.73 2.92
N ARG A 27 7.50 -12.98 1.79
CA ARG A 27 7.66 -14.25 1.07
C ARG A 27 9.06 -14.39 0.50
N VAL A 28 9.58 -13.33 -0.09
CA VAL A 28 10.90 -13.32 -0.75
C VAL A 28 12.04 -13.26 0.27
N ALA A 29 11.82 -12.75 1.48
CA ALA A 29 12.84 -12.62 2.53
C ALA A 29 13.53 -13.95 2.89
N LEU A 30 12.82 -15.07 2.72
CA LEU A 30 13.36 -16.40 3.01
C LEU A 30 14.38 -16.87 1.96
N ASP A 31 14.25 -16.40 0.73
CA ASP A 31 15.06 -16.85 -0.42
C ASP A 31 16.07 -15.79 -0.88
N ASP A 32 15.70 -14.51 -0.84
CA ASP A 32 16.50 -13.37 -1.28
C ASP A 32 16.19 -12.13 -0.41
N ALA A 33 17.04 -11.90 0.59
CA ALA A 33 16.92 -10.74 1.48
C ALA A 33 17.03 -9.41 0.71
N LYS A 34 17.88 -9.32 -0.32
CA LYS A 34 18.10 -8.08 -1.06
C LYS A 34 16.89 -7.70 -1.90
N GLU A 35 16.24 -8.69 -2.51
CA GLU A 35 14.99 -8.45 -3.23
C GLU A 35 13.83 -8.16 -2.27
N SER A 36 13.82 -8.79 -1.09
CA SER A 36 12.86 -8.45 -0.03
C SER A 36 12.95 -6.98 0.38
N ASP A 37 14.17 -6.50 0.65
CA ASP A 37 14.43 -5.11 1.04
C ASP A 37 13.97 -4.13 -0.04
N ARG A 38 14.26 -4.41 -1.32
CA ARG A 38 13.78 -3.59 -2.45
C ARG A 38 12.26 -3.54 -2.56
N VAL A 39 11.59 -4.66 -2.33
CA VAL A 39 10.12 -4.71 -2.35
C VAL A 39 9.55 -3.96 -1.15
N GLN A 40 10.22 -4.02 0.00
CA GLN A 40 9.84 -3.30 1.20
C GLN A 40 10.04 -1.79 1.07
N GLU A 41 11.14 -1.31 0.46
CA GLU A 41 11.34 0.11 0.13
C GLU A 41 10.19 0.65 -0.73
N LYS A 42 9.80 -0.08 -1.78
CA LYS A 42 8.64 0.29 -2.61
C LYS A 42 7.33 0.29 -1.84
N ALA A 43 7.18 -0.58 -0.85
CA ALA A 43 6.02 -0.54 0.03
C ALA A 43 6.03 0.71 0.91
N GLN A 44 7.21 1.10 1.41
CA GLN A 44 7.37 2.28 2.26
C GLN A 44 7.00 3.58 1.54
N GLU A 45 7.39 3.74 0.27
CA GLU A 45 6.98 4.89 -0.56
C GLU A 45 5.45 5.03 -0.64
N ILE A 46 4.74 3.90 -0.79
CA ILE A 46 3.27 3.89 -0.83
C ILE A 46 2.68 4.20 0.55
N TYR A 47 3.32 3.73 1.62
CA TYR A 47 2.90 4.04 2.98
C TYR A 47 2.99 5.54 3.26
N ASP A 48 4.05 6.19 2.79
CA ASP A 48 4.22 7.64 2.93
C ASP A 48 3.13 8.41 2.17
N GLU A 49 2.74 7.94 0.98
CA GLU A 49 1.60 8.51 0.24
C GLU A 49 0.27 8.31 0.99
N ILE A 50 0.06 7.14 1.60
CA ILE A 50 -1.12 6.86 2.43
C ILE A 50 -1.16 7.81 3.62
N ARG A 51 -0.02 7.99 4.32
CA ARG A 51 0.12 8.89 5.47
C ARG A 51 -0.21 10.32 5.07
N HIS A 52 0.38 10.81 3.98
CA HIS A 52 0.12 12.15 3.47
C HIS A 52 -1.36 12.38 3.15
N LEU A 53 -1.99 11.45 2.42
CA LEU A 53 -3.43 11.54 2.09
C LEU A 53 -4.34 11.43 3.32
N THR A 54 -3.92 10.70 4.35
CA THR A 54 -4.67 10.56 5.60
C THR A 54 -4.59 11.84 6.42
N LEU A 55 -3.41 12.44 6.55
CA LEU A 55 -3.22 13.72 7.23
C LEU A 55 -3.98 14.85 6.54
N LEU A 56 -3.87 14.98 5.21
CA LEU A 56 -4.62 15.98 4.43
C LEU A 56 -6.15 15.86 4.58
N ARG A 57 -6.67 14.68 4.90
CA ARG A 57 -8.09 14.47 5.16
C ARG A 57 -8.48 14.79 6.60
N ALA A 58 -7.57 14.65 7.56
CA ALA A 58 -7.82 14.93 8.97
C ALA A 58 -7.88 16.43 9.25
N ASP A 59 -7.20 17.26 8.44
CA ASP A 59 -7.22 18.72 8.54
C ASP A 59 -8.44 19.39 7.88
N LYS A 60 -9.42 18.63 7.38
CA LYS A 60 -10.65 19.11 6.74
C LYS A 60 -11.89 18.82 7.58
#